data_AF-A0A2S7JXE9-F1
#
_entry.id   AF-A0A2S7JXE9-F1
#
_cell.length_a   1.000
_cell.length_b   1.000
_cell.length_c   1.000
_cell.angle_alpha   90.00
_cell.angle_beta   90.00
_cell.angle_gamma   90.00
#
_symmetry.space_group_name_H-M   'P 1'
#
loop_
_entity.id
_entity.type
_entity.pdbx_description
1 polymer ?
#
loop_
_entity_poly.entity_id
_entity_poly.type
_entity_poly.pdbx_seq_one_letter_code
_entity_poly.pdbx_strand_id
1 'polypeptide(L)'
;MKRYVMRSIIWFILALTLVACSPALNWRQVSVDASDVMVLMPCKPDQATRTVALRVVNHDVETSLSLYGCEASQMQFTFGHMNAQQGLSAEESIRAWRLAGLAAANAKPGDATSQNWAIKGVSDHGLSARTHVLTDAHQVQWVWFAYGNKIYQAAVYGKTKDKGLPEAAETYFSGIKLP
;
A
#
# COMPACT_ATOMS: atom_id res chain seq x y z
N MET A 1 -28.16 11.13 -52.16
CA MET A 1 -26.70 11.19 -51.88
C MET A 1 -26.36 11.94 -50.59
N LYS A 2 -26.84 13.17 -50.32
CA LYS A 2 -26.56 13.92 -49.06
C LYS A 2 -26.93 13.20 -47.74
N ARG A 3 -28.00 12.39 -47.73
CA ARG A 3 -28.47 11.66 -46.51
C ARG A 3 -27.58 10.47 -46.12
N TYR A 4 -26.85 9.88 -47.07
CA TYR A 4 -25.93 8.78 -46.80
C TYR A 4 -24.60 9.29 -46.23
N VAL A 5 -24.10 10.41 -46.74
CA VAL A 5 -22.90 11.09 -46.22
C VAL A 5 -23.10 11.55 -44.77
N MET A 6 -24.27 12.07 -44.43
CA MET A 6 -24.61 12.50 -43.06
C MET A 6 -24.65 11.31 -42.07
N ARG A 7 -25.13 10.13 -42.48
CA ARG A 7 -25.17 8.91 -41.63
C ARG A 7 -23.78 8.31 -41.42
N SER A 8 -22.91 8.36 -42.42
CA SER A 8 -21.51 7.92 -42.28
C SER A 8 -20.69 8.83 -41.34
N ILE A 9 -20.93 10.14 -41.35
CA ILE A 9 -20.24 11.08 -40.45
C ILE A 9 -20.63 10.85 -38.98
N ILE A 10 -21.92 10.57 -38.71
CA ILE A 10 -22.41 10.28 -37.35
C ILE A 10 -21.81 8.97 -36.80
N TRP A 11 -21.66 7.94 -37.66
CA TRP A 11 -21.01 6.69 -37.28
C TRP A 11 -19.51 6.84 -37.03
N PHE A 12 -18.83 7.73 -37.76
CA PHE A 12 -17.41 7.99 -37.56
C PHE A 12 -17.13 8.78 -36.27
N ILE A 13 -18.03 9.69 -35.89
CA ILE A 13 -17.92 10.46 -34.63
C ILE A 13 -18.17 9.57 -33.40
N LEU A 14 -19.08 8.59 -33.49
CA LEU A 14 -19.35 7.65 -32.39
C LEU A 14 -18.21 6.65 -32.14
N ALA A 15 -17.39 6.37 -33.16
CA ALA A 15 -16.22 5.50 -33.02
C ALA A 15 -15.02 6.20 -32.34
N LEU A 16 -14.91 7.53 -32.43
CA LEU A 16 -13.81 8.28 -31.81
C LEU A 16 -14.00 8.58 -30.32
N THR A 17 -15.20 8.33 -29.76
CA THR A 17 -15.45 8.52 -28.32
C THR A 17 -15.07 7.30 -27.47
N LEU A 18 -14.60 6.20 -28.07
CA LEU A 18 -13.92 5.14 -27.32
C LEU A 18 -12.42 5.45 -27.18
N VAL A 19 -12.11 6.62 -26.63
CA VAL A 19 -10.85 6.76 -25.90
C VAL A 19 -11.03 5.85 -24.69
N ALA A 20 -10.57 4.61 -24.81
CA ALA A 20 -10.50 3.67 -23.71
C ALA A 20 -9.72 4.36 -22.59
N CYS A 21 -10.45 4.88 -21.62
CA CYS A 21 -9.91 5.47 -20.41
C CYS A 21 -9.33 4.30 -19.62
N SER A 22 -8.09 3.90 -19.92
CA SER A 22 -7.37 2.95 -19.09
C SER A 22 -7.22 3.64 -17.73
N PRO A 23 -7.78 3.07 -16.64
CA PRO A 23 -7.69 3.70 -15.34
C PRO A 23 -6.22 3.93 -14.98
N ALA A 24 -5.92 5.10 -14.40
CA ALA A 24 -4.55 5.48 -14.02
C ALA A 24 -3.89 4.47 -13.04
N LEU A 25 -4.71 3.63 -12.40
CA LEU A 25 -4.32 2.54 -11.52
C LEU A 25 -4.84 1.23 -12.12
N ASN A 26 -3.93 0.36 -12.58
CA ASN A 26 -4.23 -0.95 -13.14
C ASN A 26 -4.06 -2.02 -12.05
N TRP A 27 -5.09 -2.13 -11.22
CA TRP A 27 -5.14 -3.05 -10.07
C TRP A 27 -5.04 -4.50 -10.51
N ARG A 28 -3.98 -5.17 -10.05
CA ARG A 28 -3.75 -6.60 -10.26
C ARG A 28 -3.51 -7.27 -8.92
N GLN A 29 -3.91 -8.52 -8.80
CA GLN A 29 -3.57 -9.34 -7.64
C GLN A 29 -2.13 -9.85 -7.78
N VAL A 30 -1.38 -9.78 -6.68
CA VAL A 30 0.00 -10.23 -6.57
C VAL A 30 0.11 -11.14 -5.36
N SER A 31 0.69 -12.33 -5.54
CA SER A 31 1.02 -13.24 -4.45
C SER A 31 2.30 -12.78 -3.79
N VAL A 32 2.27 -12.68 -2.46
CA VAL A 32 3.41 -12.27 -1.65
C VAL A 32 4.09 -13.50 -1.09
N ASP A 33 5.28 -13.76 -1.61
CA ASP A 33 6.10 -14.91 -1.23
C ASP A 33 5.32 -16.24 -1.40
N ALA A 34 5.79 -17.32 -0.78
CA ALA A 34 5.07 -18.59 -0.64
C ALA A 34 4.01 -18.60 0.47
N SER A 35 3.60 -17.41 0.98
CA SER A 35 2.74 -17.30 2.17
C SER A 35 1.23 -17.25 1.88
N ASP A 36 0.83 -17.46 0.62
CA ASP A 36 -0.55 -17.37 0.11
C ASP A 36 -1.26 -16.02 0.38
N VAL A 37 -0.56 -15.02 0.94
CA VAL A 37 -1.05 -13.65 1.11
C VAL A 37 -1.12 -12.98 -0.26
N MET A 38 -2.30 -12.46 -0.60
CA MET A 38 -2.55 -11.76 -1.86
C MET A 38 -2.81 -10.29 -1.60
N VAL A 39 -2.26 -9.43 -2.47
CA VAL A 39 -2.44 -7.97 -2.39
C VAL A 39 -2.79 -7.39 -3.75
N LEU A 40 -3.49 -6.26 -3.76
CA LEU A 40 -3.67 -5.49 -4.99
C LEU A 40 -2.47 -4.57 -5.22
N MET A 41 -1.90 -4.55 -6.42
CA MET A 41 -0.91 -3.55 -6.82
C MET A 41 -1.45 -2.76 -8.02
N PRO A 42 -1.32 -1.42 -8.07
CA PRO A 42 -1.84 -0.61 -9.16
C PRO A 42 -0.98 -0.67 -10.44
N CYS A 43 0.18 -1.30 -10.35
CA CYS A 43 1.14 -1.52 -11.41
C CYS A 43 1.83 -2.88 -11.22
N LYS A 44 2.67 -3.28 -12.17
CA LYS A 44 3.58 -4.43 -11.95
C LYS A 44 4.60 -4.01 -10.90
N PRO A 45 4.70 -4.71 -9.75
CA PRO A 45 5.67 -4.37 -8.74
C PRO A 45 7.05 -4.91 -9.09
N ASP A 46 8.07 -4.12 -8.75
CA ASP A 46 9.43 -4.59 -8.60
C ASP A 46 9.61 -5.14 -7.18
N GLN A 47 10.48 -6.14 -7.05
CA GLN A 47 10.78 -6.78 -5.77
C GLN A 47 12.22 -6.52 -5.38
N ALA A 48 12.42 -6.15 -4.12
CA ALA A 48 13.74 -5.96 -3.54
C ALA A 48 13.77 -6.46 -2.10
N THR A 49 14.90 -7.02 -1.69
CA THR A 49 15.16 -7.41 -0.30
C THR A 49 16.30 -6.57 0.25
N ARG A 50 16.12 -6.00 1.44
CA ARG A 50 17.15 -5.20 2.12
C ARG A 50 17.20 -5.53 3.61
N THR A 51 18.39 -5.48 4.18
CA THR A 51 18.55 -5.50 5.63
C THR A 51 18.17 -4.14 6.20
N VAL A 52 17.29 -4.11 7.19
CA VAL A 52 16.91 -2.90 7.94
C VAL A 52 17.17 -3.10 9.43
N ALA A 53 17.62 -2.06 10.11
CA ALA A 53 17.74 -2.05 11.56
C ALA A 53 16.40 -1.58 12.16
N LEU A 54 15.76 -2.42 12.96
CA LEU A 54 14.60 -2.04 13.76
C LEU A 54 15.05 -1.78 15.20
N ARG A 55 14.75 -0.59 15.71
CA ARG A 55 14.94 -0.26 17.13
C ARG A 55 13.85 -0.97 17.94
N VAL A 56 14.22 -2.02 18.66
CA VAL A 56 13.30 -2.71 19.57
C VAL A 56 13.76 -2.47 20.99
N VAL A 57 12.86 -1.91 21.81
CA VAL A 57 13.17 -1.47 23.18
C VAL A 57 14.39 -0.53 23.16
N ASN A 58 15.58 -1.03 23.48
CA ASN A 58 16.83 -0.26 23.61
C ASN A 58 17.99 -0.79 22.74
N HIS A 59 17.74 -1.69 21.79
CA HIS A 59 18.76 -2.18 20.86
C HIS A 59 18.28 -2.15 19.41
N ASP A 60 19.22 -2.16 18.47
CA ASP A 60 18.93 -2.33 17.04
C ASP A 60 18.99 -3.81 16.69
N VAL A 61 17.95 -4.30 16.00
CA VAL A 61 17.90 -5.66 15.46
C VAL A 61 17.88 -5.60 13.95
N GLU A 62 18.86 -6.23 13.30
CA GLU A 62 18.90 -6.36 11.86
C GLU A 62 17.89 -7.40 11.38
N THR A 63 17.02 -7.00 10.44
CA THR A 63 16.01 -7.87 9.85
C THR A 63 15.99 -7.75 8.33
N SER A 64 15.74 -8.88 7.66
CA SER A 64 15.56 -8.92 6.21
C SER A 64 14.14 -8.49 5.85
N LEU A 65 14.02 -7.31 5.23
CA LEU A 65 12.77 -6.77 4.71
C LEU A 65 12.67 -7.06 3.21
N SER A 66 11.67 -7.83 2.82
CA SER A 66 11.28 -8.01 1.41
C SER A 66 10.19 -7.00 1.06
N LEU A 67 10.34 -6.31 -0.07
CA LEU A 67 9.51 -5.18 -0.46
C LEU A 67 9.08 -5.32 -1.92
N TYR A 68 7.79 -5.12 -2.15
CA TYR A 68 7.15 -5.00 -3.46
C TYR A 68 6.81 -3.53 -3.65
N GLY A 69 7.42 -2.86 -4.63
CA GLY A 69 7.23 -1.43 -4.86
C GLY A 69 6.73 -1.15 -6.27
N CYS A 70 5.83 -0.18 -6.43
CA CYS A 70 5.51 0.36 -7.75
C CYS A 70 4.98 1.80 -7.66
N GLU A 71 5.23 2.59 -8.70
CA GLU A 71 4.77 3.97 -8.80
C GLU A 71 3.67 4.09 -9.86
N ALA A 72 2.52 4.66 -9.48
CA ALA A 72 1.41 4.89 -10.38
C ALA A 72 0.60 6.12 -9.95
N SER A 73 0.09 6.88 -10.92
CA SER A 73 -0.70 8.09 -10.67
C SER A 73 -0.03 9.07 -9.70
N GLN A 74 1.29 9.28 -9.83
CA GLN A 74 2.12 10.15 -8.97
C GLN A 74 2.19 9.72 -7.49
N MET A 75 1.77 8.49 -7.18
CA MET A 75 1.87 7.88 -5.86
C MET A 75 2.82 6.68 -5.91
N GLN A 76 3.45 6.40 -4.78
CA GLN A 76 4.29 5.21 -4.58
C GLN A 76 3.58 4.23 -3.66
N PHE A 77 3.45 2.99 -4.11
CA PHE A 77 2.80 1.90 -3.37
C PHE A 77 3.85 0.88 -2.96
N THR A 78 3.86 0.49 -1.70
CA THR A 78 4.79 -0.52 -1.20
C THR A 78 4.09 -1.57 -0.34
N PHE A 79 4.37 -2.84 -0.61
CA PHE A 79 4.02 -3.95 0.26
C PHE A 79 5.29 -4.61 0.81
N GLY A 80 5.53 -4.49 2.10
CA GLY A 80 6.68 -5.06 2.79
C GLY A 80 6.30 -6.23 3.66
N HIS A 81 7.20 -7.20 3.81
CA HIS A 81 7.10 -8.24 4.82
C HIS A 81 8.46 -8.65 5.37
N MET A 82 8.44 -9.13 6.61
CA MET A 82 9.60 -9.71 7.29
C MET A 82 9.13 -10.72 8.34
N ASN A 83 10.04 -11.55 8.83
CA ASN A 83 9.75 -12.42 9.97
C ASN A 83 9.63 -11.57 11.25
N ALA A 84 8.69 -11.94 12.12
CA ALA A 84 8.68 -11.43 13.49
C ALA A 84 10.01 -11.79 14.17
N GLN A 85 10.55 -10.86 14.95
CA GLN A 85 11.84 -11.06 15.58
C GLN A 85 11.76 -12.13 16.67
N GLN A 86 12.80 -12.97 16.77
CA GLN A 86 12.84 -14.01 17.79
C GLN A 86 12.82 -13.38 19.19
N GLY A 87 11.94 -13.88 20.06
CA GLY A 87 11.79 -13.37 21.43
C GLY A 87 10.95 -12.09 21.55
N LEU A 88 10.40 -11.57 20.45
CA LEU A 88 9.48 -10.43 20.47
C LEU A 88 8.10 -10.88 20.02
N SER A 89 7.07 -10.30 20.62
CA SER A 89 5.70 -10.48 20.12
C SER A 89 5.55 -9.81 18.75
N ALA A 90 4.54 -10.26 17.99
CA ALA A 90 4.19 -9.63 16.73
C ALA A 90 3.81 -8.14 16.93
N GLU A 91 3.14 -7.83 18.04
CA GLU A 91 2.79 -6.46 18.42
C GLU A 91 4.01 -5.58 18.63
N GLU A 92 5.00 -6.06 19.38
CA GLU A 92 6.24 -5.31 19.63
C GLU A 92 7.03 -5.07 18.35
N SER A 93 7.07 -6.07 17.47
CA SER A 93 7.74 -5.97 16.17
C SER A 93 7.03 -4.95 15.25
N ILE A 94 5.69 -4.98 15.20
CA ILE A 94 4.90 -4.00 14.45
C ILE A 94 5.08 -2.60 15.04
N ARG A 95 5.11 -2.45 16.37
CA ARG A 95 5.33 -1.16 17.03
C ARG A 95 6.70 -0.58 16.69
N ALA A 96 7.75 -1.39 16.72
CA ALA A 96 9.09 -0.98 16.30
C ALA A 96 9.11 -0.55 14.83
N TRP A 97 8.48 -1.33 13.95
CA TRP A 97 8.41 -1.00 12.53
C TRP A 97 7.57 0.27 12.25
N ARG A 98 6.48 0.49 13.00
CA ARG A 98 5.70 1.73 12.90
C ARG A 98 6.55 2.96 13.22
N LEU A 99 7.31 2.91 14.31
CA LEU A 99 8.22 4.01 14.68
C LEU A 99 9.29 4.26 13.60
N ALA A 100 9.87 3.20 13.05
CA ALA A 100 10.83 3.31 11.94
C ALA A 100 10.18 3.92 10.68
N GLY A 101 8.95 3.54 10.36
CA GLY A 101 8.20 4.08 9.22
C GLY A 101 7.88 5.56 9.38
N LEU A 102 7.47 5.99 10.57
CA LEU A 102 7.24 7.41 10.89
C LEU A 102 8.54 8.22 10.78
N ALA A 103 9.64 7.72 11.33
CA ALA A 103 10.94 8.36 11.20
C ALA A 103 11.40 8.50 9.74
N ALA A 104 11.19 7.45 8.92
CA ALA A 104 11.48 7.49 7.49
C ALA A 104 10.62 8.50 6.71
N ALA A 105 9.40 8.78 7.20
CA ALA A 105 8.53 9.84 6.70
C ALA A 105 8.81 11.22 7.33
N ASN A 106 9.92 11.39 8.08
CA ASN A 106 10.24 12.62 8.81
C ASN A 106 9.10 13.09 9.73
N ALA A 107 8.35 12.14 10.32
CA ALA A 107 7.21 12.39 11.18
C ALA A 107 7.45 11.86 12.60
N LYS A 108 6.85 12.53 13.59
CA LYS A 108 6.83 12.10 14.98
C LYS A 108 5.56 11.31 15.28
N PRO A 109 5.52 10.51 16.36
CA PRO A 109 4.30 9.79 16.76
C PRO A 109 3.06 10.68 16.92
N GLY A 110 3.23 11.93 17.36
CA GLY A 110 2.12 12.90 17.50
C GLY A 110 1.56 13.43 16.18
N ASP A 111 2.29 13.29 15.07
CA ASP A 111 1.85 13.73 13.74
C ASP A 111 0.98 12.67 13.05
N ALA A 112 0.91 11.46 13.63
CA ALA A 112 0.25 10.31 13.04
C ALA A 112 -1.17 10.16 13.60
N THR A 113 -2.17 10.14 12.71
CA THR A 113 -3.54 9.77 13.07
C THR A 113 -3.75 8.29 12.78
N SER A 114 -4.13 7.52 13.78
CA SER A 114 -4.39 6.08 13.61
C SER A 114 -5.86 5.75 13.86
N GLN A 115 -6.41 4.91 12.99
CA GLN A 115 -7.75 4.33 13.13
C GLN A 115 -7.67 2.82 13.02
N ASN A 116 -8.54 2.11 13.72
CA ASN A 116 -8.62 0.66 13.62
C ASN A 116 -8.92 0.26 12.18
N TRP A 117 -8.25 -0.77 11.70
CA TRP A 117 -8.45 -1.30 10.35
C TRP A 117 -8.64 -2.81 10.43
N ALA A 118 -9.80 -3.30 10.01
CA ALA A 118 -10.09 -4.73 10.06
C ALA A 118 -9.62 -5.41 8.77
N ILE A 119 -8.72 -6.38 8.90
CA ILE A 119 -8.34 -7.27 7.81
C ILE A 119 -8.94 -8.64 8.11
N LYS A 120 -9.73 -9.17 7.16
CA LYS A 120 -10.32 -10.50 7.31
C LYS A 120 -9.22 -11.55 7.47
N GLY A 121 -9.30 -12.35 8.54
CA GLY A 121 -8.31 -13.38 8.86
C GLY A 121 -7.24 -12.95 9.86
N VAL A 122 -7.14 -11.66 10.19
CA VAL A 122 -6.34 -11.20 11.34
C VAL A 122 -7.22 -11.34 12.58
N SER A 123 -6.85 -12.27 13.47
CA SER A 123 -7.65 -12.64 14.65
C SER A 123 -7.62 -11.59 15.76
N ASP A 124 -6.65 -10.68 15.75
CA ASP A 124 -6.46 -9.70 16.80
C ASP A 124 -6.64 -8.27 16.27
N HIS A 125 -7.81 -7.69 16.56
CA HIS A 125 -8.21 -6.36 16.09
C HIS A 125 -7.23 -5.24 16.51
N GLY A 126 -6.40 -5.47 17.54
CA GLY A 126 -5.38 -4.51 17.99
C GLY A 126 -4.11 -4.47 17.13
N LEU A 127 -3.86 -5.50 16.32
CA LEU A 127 -2.62 -5.63 15.54
C LEU A 127 -2.69 -4.97 14.16
N SER A 128 -3.88 -4.54 13.72
CA SER A 128 -4.03 -3.82 12.46
C SER A 128 -4.66 -2.44 12.65
N ALA A 129 -3.92 -1.43 12.21
CA ALA A 129 -4.34 -0.04 12.23
C ALA A 129 -3.93 0.63 10.93
N ARG A 130 -4.84 1.47 10.42
CA ARG A 130 -4.54 2.40 9.34
C ARG A 130 -4.01 3.68 9.96
N THR A 131 -2.77 4.02 9.64
CA THR A 131 -2.11 5.23 10.11
C THR A 131 -1.92 6.18 8.95
N HIS A 132 -2.24 7.45 9.17
CA HIS A 132 -2.06 8.54 8.21
C HIS A 132 -1.15 9.60 8.81
N VAL A 133 -0.19 10.06 8.01
CA VAL A 133 0.65 11.23 8.27
C VAL A 133 0.46 12.20 7.12
N LEU A 134 0.26 13.47 7.46
CA LEU A 134 0.20 14.59 6.53
C LEU A 134 1.22 15.64 6.99
N THR A 135 2.16 15.96 6.12
CA THR A 135 3.15 17.04 6.32
C THR A 135 3.00 18.09 5.22
N ASP A 136 3.75 19.18 5.31
CA ASP A 136 3.76 20.21 4.26
C ASP A 136 4.29 19.70 2.91
N ALA A 137 5.12 18.64 2.93
CA ALA A 137 5.78 18.11 1.74
C ALA A 137 5.09 16.87 1.14
N HIS A 138 4.57 15.99 2.00
CA HIS A 138 4.00 14.71 1.59
C HIS A 138 2.93 14.21 2.54
N GLN A 139 2.13 13.26 2.05
CA GLN A 139 1.21 12.44 2.85
C GLN A 139 1.54 10.97 2.64
N VAL A 140 1.33 10.20 3.70
CA VAL A 140 1.52 8.75 3.68
C VAL A 140 0.44 8.07 4.47
N GLN A 141 -0.08 6.97 3.93
CA GLN A 141 -0.93 6.06 4.67
C GLN A 141 -0.32 4.68 4.73
N TRP A 142 -0.40 4.05 5.90
CA TRP A 142 0.07 2.69 6.14
C TRP A 142 -1.03 1.83 6.75
N VAL A 143 -0.93 0.53 6.51
CA VAL A 143 -1.53 -0.51 7.34
C VAL A 143 -0.45 -1.52 7.70
N TRP A 144 -0.34 -1.84 8.98
CA TRP A 144 0.46 -2.98 9.46
C TRP A 144 -0.45 -4.09 9.94
N PHE A 145 0.04 -5.32 9.90
CA PHE A 145 -0.62 -6.48 10.50
C PHE A 145 0.35 -7.64 10.66
N ALA A 146 -0.05 -8.65 11.42
CA ALA A 146 0.66 -9.91 11.57
C ALA A 146 -0.17 -11.07 11.01
N TYR A 147 0.50 -12.05 10.41
CA TYR A 147 -0.09 -13.32 10.01
C TYR A 147 0.98 -14.42 10.01
N GLY A 148 0.67 -15.56 10.65
CA GLY A 148 1.66 -16.61 10.89
C GLY A 148 2.83 -16.09 11.73
N ASN A 149 4.08 -16.33 11.28
CA ASN A 149 5.29 -15.80 11.92
C ASN A 149 5.78 -14.48 11.31
N LYS A 150 5.02 -13.88 10.38
CA LYS A 150 5.44 -12.70 9.63
C LYS A 150 4.64 -11.47 10.05
N ILE A 151 5.28 -10.33 9.87
CA ILE A 151 4.65 -9.02 9.95
C ILE A 151 4.71 -8.35 8.58
N TYR A 152 3.67 -7.59 8.28
CA TYR A 152 3.43 -7.00 6.97
C TYR A 152 3.16 -5.51 7.09
N GLN A 153 3.49 -4.77 6.01
CA GLN A 153 3.20 -3.35 5.87
C GLN A 153 2.71 -3.09 4.44
N ALA A 154 1.53 -2.50 4.31
CA ALA A 154 1.09 -1.87 3.07
C ALA A 154 1.22 -0.35 3.24
N ALA A 155 1.74 0.37 2.25
CA ALA A 155 1.87 1.82 2.29
C ALA A 155 1.57 2.49 0.96
N VAL A 156 1.02 3.71 1.03
CA VAL A 156 0.84 4.62 -0.12
C VAL A 156 1.42 5.97 0.23
N TYR A 157 2.36 6.45 -0.57
CA TYR A 157 3.01 7.75 -0.46
C TYR A 157 2.56 8.66 -1.60
N GLY A 158 2.36 9.93 -1.32
CA GLY A 158 2.04 10.94 -2.31
C GLY A 158 2.38 12.35 -1.83
N LYS A 159 2.24 13.34 -2.70
CA LYS A 159 2.37 14.75 -2.35
C LYS A 159 1.19 15.15 -1.47
N THR A 160 1.39 16.14 -0.59
CA THR A 160 0.35 16.69 0.30
C THR A 160 -0.95 17.07 -0.43
N LYS A 161 -0.86 17.47 -1.71
CA LYS A 161 -2.01 17.91 -2.52
C LYS A 161 -2.68 16.80 -3.34
N ASP A 162 -2.18 15.56 -3.29
CA ASP A 162 -2.76 14.44 -4.05
C ASP A 162 -4.10 13.99 -3.47
N LYS A 163 -5.18 14.48 -4.07
CA LYS A 163 -6.56 14.17 -3.64
C LYS A 163 -6.97 12.71 -3.88
N GLY A 164 -6.26 11.99 -4.75
CA GLY A 164 -6.54 10.59 -5.07
C GLY A 164 -6.00 9.59 -4.05
N LEU A 165 -5.08 10.01 -3.17
CA LEU A 165 -4.43 9.09 -2.23
C LEU A 165 -5.40 8.40 -1.27
N PRO A 166 -6.38 9.08 -0.63
CA PRO A 166 -7.29 8.42 0.31
C PRO A 166 -8.09 7.28 -0.32
N GLU A 167 -8.58 7.47 -1.55
CA GLU A 167 -9.35 6.46 -2.30
C GLU A 167 -8.45 5.32 -2.80
N ALA A 168 -7.25 5.64 -3.29
CA ALA A 168 -6.28 4.64 -3.70
C ALA A 168 -5.83 3.77 -2.52
N ALA A 169 -5.61 4.37 -1.35
CA ALA A 169 -5.27 3.67 -0.11
C ALA A 169 -6.43 2.77 0.37
N GLU A 170 -7.68 3.24 0.29
CA GLU A 170 -8.86 2.42 0.61
C GLU A 170 -8.92 1.16 -0.26
N THR A 171 -8.81 1.33 -1.58
CA THR A 171 -8.84 0.22 -2.54
C THR A 171 -7.67 -0.74 -2.29
N TYR A 172 -6.48 -0.20 -2.07
CA TYR A 172 -5.27 -0.97 -1.85
C TYR A 172 -5.34 -1.82 -0.58
N PHE A 173 -5.67 -1.22 0.56
CA PHE A 173 -5.72 -1.92 1.85
C PHE A 173 -6.87 -2.90 1.94
N SER A 174 -8.03 -2.60 1.33
CA SER A 174 -9.16 -3.53 1.24
C SER A 174 -8.87 -4.74 0.33
N GLY A 175 -7.85 -4.62 -0.52
CA GLY A 175 -7.40 -5.67 -1.42
C GLY A 175 -6.55 -6.76 -0.76
N ILE A 176 -6.16 -6.59 0.50
CA ILE A 176 -5.35 -7.57 1.25
C ILE A 176 -6.21 -8.80 1.55
N LYS A 177 -5.76 -9.96 1.11
CA LYS A 177 -6.38 -11.25 1.42
C LYS A 177 -5.35 -12.17 2.06
N LEU A 178 -5.76 -12.74 3.17
CA LEU A 178 -5.01 -13.78 3.87
C LEU A 178 -5.50 -15.17 3.38
N PRO A 179 -4.65 -16.20 3.51
CA PRO A 179 -5.00 -17.58 3.18
C PRO A 179 -6.25 -18.09 3.92
#